data_AF-K9RG99-F1
#
_entry.id   AF-K9RG99-F1
#
_cell.length_a   1.000
_cell.length_b   1.000
_cell.length_c   1.000
_cell.angle_alpha   90.00
_cell.angle_beta   90.00
_cell.angle_gamma   90.00
#
_symmetry.space_group_name_H-M   'P 1'
#
loop_
_entity.id
_entity.type
_entity.pdbx_description
1 polymer ?
#
loop_
_entity_poly.entity_id
_entity_poly.type
_entity_poly.pdbx_seq_one_letter_code
_entity_poly.pdbx_strand_id
1 'polypeptide(L)'
;MTNIVSNRIKFAIYSLMGEEKAYYIADKLRIDNLYIEEPLAIDYSYQVFLSESAKIIKCTAGILKINDLKPDNRGIIFKYKQISKETFAQLEIPVVQNHQAVYAFTKANLMSGNWNLAKYALFSTFNQKLIDRHAKALTNQELASFERDIETAIFSHQVMQESDFNLNQNNNRISLLELIQILEKHRHSIIVNLKHLRENYQYQSVKRVKGYRDANGNLLKPWLKTEYIDEGDYVDMGCFEINRNTATINMLVTRKVKLVKTEDETPVIEIAGLLANDLTSYNNYTVVSDRQLNIKSLKVKISSKKTFDLLKHKGIIAAESFDFRSEYIINLENLPLVSLDGKYRNIDGLFNQLAEIKILASIISAHLKQESDTFVPEQLDELKKHYLSENLYLNFPTVKAEGTIDTKVSYKIDIGSKDILNLSKLYSANKFLERRYEVYDTETGEIFSKPTFEMTLRENIAVRQKPLSPRMKVTKVDELMKPIFDDFLGIDNNGKVAGILEYLENLSPARKEALNSPHSLLGKGAGGLGKQEKIAALTATKVKLDEYVEKIYQDKISPLVFYIGSTGLLPDGMEGKAMSAIQLAALCPNLSFSKDESEGLFFEVGDSLIGIYEKVECLSRKSLASVG
;
A
#
# COMPACT_ATOMS: atom_id res chain seq x y z
N MET A 1 39.22 -19.79 33.82
CA MET A 1 39.97 -19.80 32.55
C MET A 1 39.86 -18.41 31.94
N THR A 2 40.96 -17.70 31.82
CA THR A 2 41.05 -16.34 31.29
C THR A 2 40.89 -16.39 29.77
N ASN A 3 39.66 -16.24 29.28
CA ASN A 3 39.42 -16.05 27.85
C ASN A 3 40.03 -14.70 27.44
N ILE A 4 41.09 -14.74 26.62
CA ILE A 4 41.80 -13.54 26.17
C ILE A 4 40.90 -12.79 25.17
N VAL A 5 40.44 -11.58 25.52
CA VAL A 5 39.87 -10.63 24.56
C VAL A 5 41.00 -10.21 23.62
N SER A 6 41.10 -10.88 22.49
CA SER A 6 42.28 -10.79 21.62
C SER A 6 42.19 -9.67 20.59
N ASN A 7 41.00 -9.12 20.33
CA ASN A 7 40.78 -7.99 19.41
C ASN A 7 39.44 -7.31 19.72
N ARG A 8 39.49 -6.10 20.28
CA ARG A 8 38.34 -5.23 20.52
C ARG A 8 38.27 -4.21 19.39
N ILE A 9 37.10 -4.02 18.80
CA ILE A 9 36.85 -2.98 17.78
C ILE A 9 35.63 -2.15 18.17
N LYS A 10 35.49 -0.96 17.57
CA LYS A 10 34.25 -0.18 17.64
C LYS A 10 33.74 0.14 16.23
N PHE A 11 32.44 0.34 16.08
CA PHE A 11 31.83 0.75 14.81
C PHE A 11 30.58 1.58 15.04
N ALA A 12 30.21 2.38 14.04
CA ALA A 12 29.03 3.22 14.05
C ALA A 12 27.98 2.65 13.08
N ILE A 13 26.71 2.75 13.45
CA ILE A 13 25.59 2.43 12.58
C ILE A 13 25.09 3.73 11.95
N TYR A 14 25.04 3.77 10.62
CA TYR A 14 24.50 4.87 9.84
C TYR A 14 23.11 4.50 9.31
N SER A 15 22.21 5.48 9.31
CA SER A 15 20.97 5.40 8.54
C SER A 15 21.25 5.42 7.04
N LEU A 16 20.23 5.15 6.22
CA LEU A 16 20.34 5.30 4.77
C LEU A 16 20.59 6.75 4.31
N MET A 17 20.42 7.74 5.20
CA MET A 17 20.82 9.14 4.97
C MET A 17 22.29 9.42 5.34
N GLY A 18 23.04 8.43 5.81
CA GLY A 18 24.39 8.63 6.30
C GLY A 18 24.46 9.32 7.67
N GLU A 19 23.33 9.49 8.37
CA GLU A 19 23.32 9.99 9.75
C GLU A 19 23.70 8.86 10.73
N GLU A 20 24.58 9.16 11.70
CA GLU A 20 24.91 8.23 12.78
C GLU A 20 23.70 7.98 13.68
N LYS A 21 23.31 6.70 13.85
CA LYS A 21 22.16 6.24 14.64
C LYS A 21 22.56 5.56 15.95
N ALA A 22 23.64 4.79 15.93
CA ALA A 22 24.08 4.04 17.11
C ALA A 22 25.58 3.73 17.04
N TYR A 23 26.18 3.41 18.19
CA TYR A 23 27.60 3.10 18.30
C TYR A 23 27.77 1.83 19.11
N TYR A 24 28.67 0.95 18.66
CA TYR A 24 28.89 -0.35 19.27
C TYR A 24 30.36 -0.66 19.46
N ILE A 25 30.65 -1.40 20.53
CA ILE A 25 31.89 -2.15 20.72
C ILE A 25 31.61 -3.61 20.39
N ALA A 26 32.52 -4.25 19.69
CA ALA A 26 32.53 -5.69 19.50
C ALA A 26 33.79 -6.30 20.12
N ASP A 27 33.58 -7.19 21.09
CA ASP A 27 34.63 -7.95 21.75
C ASP A 27 34.76 -9.34 21.16
N LYS A 28 35.95 -9.66 20.65
CA LYS A 28 36.26 -10.96 20.05
C LYS A 28 36.89 -11.90 21.08
N LEU A 29 36.24 -13.03 21.31
CA LEU A 29 36.73 -14.14 22.12
C LEU A 29 36.97 -15.33 21.19
N ARG A 30 38.17 -15.92 21.26
CA ARG A 30 38.47 -17.19 20.57
C ARG A 30 38.14 -18.33 21.51
N ILE A 31 37.49 -19.36 20.98
CA ILE A 31 37.14 -20.54 21.75
C ILE A 31 37.70 -21.78 21.06
N ASP A 32 38.46 -22.55 21.83
CA ASP A 32 39.08 -23.81 21.41
C ASP A 32 38.38 -25.04 22.05
N ASN A 33 37.32 -24.83 22.83
CA ASN A 33 36.59 -25.88 23.54
C ASN A 33 35.38 -26.42 22.74
N LEU A 34 35.14 -27.72 22.89
CA LEU A 34 34.05 -28.47 22.25
C LEU A 34 32.67 -28.19 22.83
N TYR A 35 32.63 -27.87 24.12
CA TYR A 35 31.42 -27.54 24.87
C TYR A 35 31.53 -26.10 25.39
N ILE A 36 30.57 -25.27 25.01
CA ILE A 36 30.58 -23.84 25.35
C ILE A 36 29.25 -23.50 25.98
N GLU A 37 29.30 -23.08 27.24
CA GLU A 37 28.22 -22.37 27.93
C GLU A 37 28.74 -20.99 28.33
N GLU A 38 28.53 -20.00 27.45
CA GLU A 38 29.06 -18.65 27.64
C GLU A 38 27.92 -17.70 28.04
N PRO A 39 27.93 -17.15 29.27
CA PRO A 39 26.94 -16.17 29.69
C PRO A 39 27.18 -14.80 29.00
N LEU A 40 26.09 -14.07 28.81
CA LEU A 40 26.13 -12.68 28.39
C LEU A 40 26.18 -11.77 29.63
N ALA A 41 27.18 -10.91 29.71
CA ALA A 41 27.25 -9.93 30.79
C ALA A 41 26.16 -8.85 30.61
N ILE A 42 25.69 -8.27 31.72
CA ILE A 42 24.52 -7.36 31.76
C ILE A 42 24.71 -6.13 30.86
N ASP A 43 25.95 -5.70 30.65
CA ASP A 43 26.29 -4.53 29.85
C ASP A 43 26.41 -4.81 28.33
N TYR A 44 26.19 -6.06 27.90
CA TYR A 44 26.16 -6.43 26.48
C TYR A 44 24.73 -6.68 26.01
N SER A 45 24.45 -6.25 24.79
CA SER A 45 23.12 -6.38 24.18
C SER A 45 22.87 -7.79 23.63
N TYR A 46 23.91 -8.44 23.07
CA TYR A 46 23.85 -9.82 22.57
C TYR A 46 25.24 -10.36 22.23
N GLN A 47 25.30 -11.67 21.94
CA GLN A 47 26.51 -12.35 21.48
C GLN A 47 26.24 -13.27 20.28
N VAL A 48 27.27 -13.41 19.43
CA VAL A 48 27.24 -14.21 18.21
C VAL A 48 28.42 -15.15 18.18
N PHE A 49 28.13 -16.44 18.11
CA PHE A 49 29.10 -17.48 17.83
C PHE A 49 29.22 -17.72 16.34
N LEU A 50 30.46 -17.90 15.90
CA LEU A 50 30.84 -18.27 14.55
C LEU A 50 31.81 -19.44 14.58
N SER A 51 31.59 -20.46 13.75
CA SER A 51 32.63 -21.44 13.41
C SER A 51 32.84 -21.49 11.91
N GLU A 52 34.01 -21.09 11.45
CA GLU A 52 34.34 -21.02 10.02
C GLU A 52 34.43 -22.40 9.37
N SER A 53 34.97 -23.39 10.09
CA SER A 53 35.12 -24.77 9.63
C SER A 53 33.78 -25.51 9.62
N ALA A 54 32.93 -25.26 10.62
CA ALA A 54 31.61 -25.88 10.70
C ALA A 54 30.56 -25.16 9.84
N LYS A 55 30.85 -23.92 9.39
CA LYS A 55 29.89 -22.99 8.78
C LYS A 55 28.64 -22.79 9.63
N ILE A 56 28.83 -22.71 10.95
CA ILE A 56 27.75 -22.51 11.92
C ILE A 56 27.76 -21.08 12.44
N ILE A 57 26.59 -20.46 12.51
CA ILE A 57 26.36 -19.19 13.19
C ILE A 57 25.24 -19.40 14.22
N LYS A 58 25.46 -18.97 15.46
CA LYS A 58 24.43 -18.96 16.52
C LYS A 58 24.44 -17.60 17.20
N CYS A 59 23.26 -17.00 17.43
CA CYS A 59 23.13 -15.73 18.12
C CYS A 59 22.17 -15.86 19.32
N THR A 60 22.43 -15.11 20.37
CA THR A 60 21.55 -15.07 21.55
C THR A 60 21.74 -13.76 22.33
N ALA A 61 20.66 -13.29 22.96
CA ALA A 61 20.68 -12.21 23.95
C ALA A 61 20.80 -12.75 25.40
N GLY A 62 21.12 -14.04 25.56
CA GLY A 62 21.29 -14.70 26.85
C GLY A 62 22.46 -15.68 26.83
N ILE A 63 22.32 -16.80 27.55
CA ILE A 63 23.37 -17.83 27.63
C ILE A 63 23.52 -18.52 26.27
N LEU A 64 24.72 -18.52 25.73
CA LEU A 64 25.07 -19.20 24.49
C LEU A 64 25.47 -20.64 24.81
N LYS A 65 24.74 -21.61 24.25
CA LYS A 65 25.00 -23.05 24.41
C LYS A 65 25.40 -23.70 23.09
N ILE A 66 26.54 -24.37 23.08
CA ILE A 66 27.07 -25.07 21.90
C ILE A 66 27.53 -26.46 22.33
N ASN A 67 26.86 -27.48 21.81
CA ASN A 67 27.02 -28.86 22.24
C ASN A 67 27.58 -29.80 21.16
N ASP A 68 27.71 -29.33 19.90
CA ASP A 68 27.88 -30.20 18.72
C ASP A 68 29.06 -29.81 17.81
N LEU A 69 30.12 -29.19 18.35
CA LEU A 69 31.32 -28.90 17.56
C LEU A 69 32.18 -30.17 17.44
N LYS A 70 32.79 -30.39 16.27
CA LYS A 70 33.84 -31.40 16.11
C LYS A 70 35.14 -30.89 16.75
N PRO A 71 36.05 -31.78 17.23
CA PRO A 71 37.32 -31.39 17.85
C PRO A 71 38.17 -30.41 17.04
N ASP A 72 38.12 -30.52 15.71
CA ASP A 72 38.89 -29.67 14.80
C ASP A 72 38.21 -28.32 14.50
N ASN A 73 36.98 -28.11 14.98
CA ASN A 73 36.24 -26.90 14.73
C ASN A 73 36.63 -25.81 15.73
N ARG A 74 37.18 -24.71 15.21
CA ARG A 74 37.45 -23.51 16.00
C ARG A 74 36.27 -22.55 15.96
N GLY A 75 36.09 -21.82 17.06
CA GLY A 75 34.99 -20.90 17.26
C GLY A 75 35.45 -19.49 17.60
N ILE A 76 34.66 -18.51 17.19
CA ILE A 76 34.79 -17.10 17.58
C ILE A 76 33.47 -16.68 18.20
N ILE A 77 33.51 -16.00 19.34
CA ILE A 77 32.36 -15.29 19.90
C ILE A 77 32.61 -13.80 19.77
N PHE A 78 31.66 -13.08 19.17
CA PHE A 78 31.57 -11.63 19.23
C PHE A 78 30.52 -11.23 20.27
N LYS A 79 30.90 -10.42 21.26
CA LYS A 79 29.96 -9.80 22.20
C LYS A 79 29.79 -8.32 21.86
N TYR A 80 28.54 -7.86 21.73
CA TYR A 80 28.23 -6.49 21.31
C TYR A 80 27.68 -5.65 22.45
N LYS A 81 28.27 -4.47 22.64
CA LYS A 81 27.85 -3.49 23.63
C LYS A 81 27.53 -2.18 22.96
N GLN A 82 26.30 -1.70 23.11
CA GLN A 82 25.92 -0.37 22.67
C GLN A 82 26.54 0.68 23.60
N ILE A 83 27.06 1.77 23.04
CA ILE A 83 27.69 2.87 23.79
C ILE A 83 27.18 4.22 23.29
N SER A 84 27.40 5.27 24.09
CA SER A 84 27.06 6.64 23.69
C SER A 84 28.06 7.19 22.67
N LYS A 85 27.69 8.26 21.95
CA LYS A 85 28.56 8.97 21.01
C LYS A 85 29.81 9.51 21.69
N GLU A 86 29.66 10.06 22.89
CA GLU A 86 30.76 10.61 23.70
C GLU A 86 31.75 9.51 24.06
N THR A 87 31.23 8.36 24.51
CA THR A 87 32.03 7.18 24.85
C THR A 87 32.75 6.65 23.60
N PHE A 88 32.06 6.61 22.46
CA PHE A 88 32.64 6.19 21.19
C PHE A 88 33.80 7.09 20.77
N ALA A 89 33.68 8.41 20.93
CA ALA A 89 34.74 9.35 20.59
C ALA A 89 35.97 9.24 21.52
N GLN A 90 35.75 8.97 22.81
CA GLN A 90 36.81 8.92 23.83
C GLN A 90 37.61 7.61 23.83
N LEU A 91 37.01 6.49 23.42
CA LEU A 91 37.68 5.19 23.46
C LEU A 91 38.77 5.05 22.39
N GLU A 92 40.00 4.76 22.79
CA GLU A 92 41.13 4.49 21.89
C GLU A 92 41.11 3.05 21.35
N ILE A 93 40.05 2.72 20.60
CA ILE A 93 39.83 1.43 19.95
C ILE A 93 39.66 1.68 18.44
N PRO A 94 40.18 0.81 17.55
CA PRO A 94 40.02 0.99 16.11
C PRO A 94 38.54 1.02 15.68
N VAL A 95 38.18 2.02 14.86
CA VAL A 95 36.88 2.09 14.18
C VAL A 95 36.93 1.22 12.93
N VAL A 96 36.06 0.21 12.82
CA VAL A 96 36.06 -0.69 11.66
C VAL A 96 34.64 -0.99 11.20
N GLN A 97 34.34 -0.72 9.93
CA GLN A 97 32.98 -0.84 9.37
C GLN A 97 32.80 -2.07 8.48
N ASN A 98 33.68 -2.27 7.50
CA ASN A 98 33.68 -3.44 6.63
C ASN A 98 34.44 -4.61 7.30
N HIS A 99 33.84 -5.21 8.34
CA HIS A 99 34.49 -6.26 9.14
C HIS A 99 33.55 -7.41 9.48
N GLN A 100 34.10 -8.62 9.67
CA GLN A 100 33.35 -9.84 10.02
C GLN A 100 32.39 -9.65 11.20
N ALA A 101 32.77 -8.85 12.19
CA ALA A 101 31.91 -8.51 13.32
C ALA A 101 30.67 -7.70 12.91
N VAL A 102 30.77 -6.75 11.98
CA VAL A 102 29.61 -5.94 11.54
C VAL A 102 28.65 -6.78 10.69
N TYR A 103 29.17 -7.70 9.88
CA TYR A 103 28.33 -8.68 9.18
C TYR A 103 27.67 -9.68 10.14
N ALA A 104 28.39 -10.16 11.16
CA ALA A 104 27.81 -11.00 12.21
C ALA A 104 26.74 -10.25 13.02
N PHE A 105 26.94 -8.96 13.30
CA PHE A 105 25.96 -8.06 13.89
C PHE A 105 24.70 -7.94 13.02
N THR A 106 24.89 -7.75 11.71
CA THR A 106 23.82 -7.68 10.71
C THR A 106 23.00 -8.97 10.71
N LYS A 107 23.66 -10.12 10.62
CA LYS A 107 23.01 -11.45 10.64
C LYS A 107 22.20 -11.65 11.92
N ALA A 108 22.76 -11.34 13.08
CA ALA A 108 22.09 -11.53 14.37
C ALA A 108 20.81 -10.69 14.49
N ASN A 109 20.86 -9.43 14.03
CA ASN A 109 19.68 -8.56 14.04
C ASN A 109 18.62 -9.04 13.04
N LEU A 110 19.03 -9.52 11.87
CA LEU A 110 18.11 -10.09 10.88
C LEU A 110 17.35 -11.29 11.46
N MET A 111 18.07 -12.23 12.10
CA MET A 111 17.47 -13.41 12.75
C MET A 111 16.60 -13.07 13.96
N SER A 112 16.89 -11.96 14.63
CA SER A 112 16.12 -11.51 15.80
C SER A 112 14.88 -10.69 15.43
N GLY A 113 14.61 -10.49 14.12
CA GLY A 113 13.52 -9.66 13.63
C GLY A 113 13.77 -8.15 13.74
N ASN A 114 14.98 -7.72 14.12
CA ASN A 114 15.38 -6.30 14.21
C ASN A 114 15.75 -5.77 12.81
N TRP A 115 14.75 -5.72 11.94
CA TRP A 115 14.92 -5.58 10.50
C TRP A 115 15.59 -4.27 10.06
N ASN A 116 15.10 -3.11 10.53
CA ASN A 116 15.71 -1.81 10.22
C ASN A 116 17.18 -1.77 10.67
N LEU A 117 17.47 -2.23 11.89
CA LEU A 117 18.82 -2.23 12.44
C LEU A 117 19.75 -3.16 11.65
N ALA A 118 19.28 -4.32 11.19
CA ALA A 118 20.06 -5.18 10.31
C ALA A 118 20.42 -4.48 9.00
N LYS A 119 19.49 -3.74 8.40
CA LYS A 119 19.73 -2.99 7.17
C LYS A 119 20.65 -1.79 7.35
N TYR A 120 20.51 -1.05 8.45
CA TYR A 120 21.44 0.01 8.80
C TYR A 120 22.85 -0.54 9.05
N ALA A 121 22.96 -1.69 9.72
CA ALA A 121 24.24 -2.37 9.89
C ALA A 121 24.85 -2.79 8.55
N LEU A 122 24.07 -3.36 7.63
CA LEU A 122 24.54 -3.63 6.27
C LEU A 122 25.02 -2.35 5.57
N PHE A 123 24.21 -1.29 5.60
CA PHE A 123 24.57 -0.01 4.98
C PHE A 123 25.88 0.56 5.54
N SER A 124 26.09 0.40 6.85
CA SER A 124 27.29 0.85 7.55
C SER A 124 28.55 0.10 7.16
N THR A 125 28.44 -1.11 6.57
CA THR A 125 29.61 -1.83 6.05
C THR A 125 30.22 -1.19 4.81
N PHE A 126 29.50 -0.26 4.15
CA PHE A 126 29.92 0.38 2.91
C PHE A 126 30.19 -0.57 1.73
N ASN A 127 29.68 -1.81 1.82
CA ASN A 127 29.76 -2.78 0.75
C ASN A 127 28.66 -2.53 -0.28
N GLN A 128 28.98 -1.73 -1.31
CA GLN A 128 28.01 -1.28 -2.33
C GLN A 128 27.24 -2.45 -2.96
N LYS A 129 27.91 -3.56 -3.26
CA LYS A 129 27.29 -4.72 -3.91
C LYS A 129 26.20 -5.34 -3.04
N LEU A 130 26.45 -5.48 -1.74
CA LEU A 130 25.45 -6.02 -0.80
C LEU A 130 24.35 -4.99 -0.52
N ILE A 131 24.70 -3.71 -0.41
CA ILE A 131 23.76 -2.61 -0.20
C ILE A 131 22.76 -2.53 -1.36
N ASP A 132 23.23 -2.46 -2.60
CA ASP A 132 22.38 -2.38 -3.81
C ASP A 132 21.41 -3.55 -3.91
N ARG A 133 21.86 -4.74 -3.49
CA ARG A 133 21.07 -5.95 -3.58
C ARG A 133 20.03 -6.07 -2.46
N HIS A 134 20.38 -5.68 -1.23
CA HIS A 134 19.60 -6.08 -0.04
C HIS A 134 19.05 -4.94 0.82
N ALA A 135 19.52 -3.69 0.64
CA ALA A 135 19.04 -2.56 1.45
C ALA A 135 17.52 -2.39 1.37
N LYS A 136 16.92 -2.73 0.23
CA LYS A 136 15.47 -2.64 0.00
C LYS A 136 14.71 -3.94 0.19
N ALA A 137 15.33 -5.03 0.64
CA ALA A 137 14.66 -6.34 0.81
C ALA A 137 13.41 -6.27 1.72
N LEU A 138 12.24 -6.67 1.24
CA LEU A 138 10.91 -6.53 1.88
C LEU A 138 10.23 -7.84 2.24
N THR A 139 10.68 -8.97 1.69
CA THR A 139 9.91 -10.22 1.71
C THR A 139 10.75 -11.35 2.29
N ASN A 140 10.10 -12.42 2.76
CA ASN A 140 10.81 -13.56 3.32
C ASN A 140 11.84 -14.15 2.34
N GLN A 141 11.53 -14.17 1.04
CA GLN A 141 12.46 -14.64 0.00
C GLN A 141 13.66 -13.70 -0.16
N GLU A 142 13.43 -12.39 -0.24
CA GLU A 142 14.51 -11.39 -0.32
C GLU A 142 15.38 -11.41 0.94
N LEU A 143 14.76 -11.54 2.12
CA LEU A 143 15.47 -11.64 3.40
C LEU A 143 16.27 -12.95 3.52
N ALA A 144 15.77 -14.08 3.04
CA ALA A 144 16.53 -15.33 2.98
C ALA A 144 17.73 -15.22 2.02
N SER A 145 17.60 -14.47 0.91
CA SER A 145 18.75 -14.17 0.05
C SER A 145 19.74 -13.24 0.72
N PHE A 146 19.26 -12.22 1.44
CA PHE A 146 20.09 -11.31 2.22
C PHE A 146 20.89 -12.07 3.27
N GLU A 147 20.22 -12.94 4.03
CA GLU A 147 20.81 -13.80 5.04
C GLU A 147 21.96 -14.65 4.48
N ARG A 148 21.75 -15.33 3.34
CA ARG A 148 22.75 -16.19 2.68
C ARG A 148 23.97 -15.41 2.19
N ASP A 149 23.74 -14.23 1.61
CA ASP A 149 24.82 -13.39 1.10
C ASP A 149 25.65 -12.80 2.25
N ILE A 150 25.01 -12.47 3.39
CA ILE A 150 25.73 -12.07 4.60
C ILE A 150 26.54 -13.21 5.19
N GLU A 151 25.99 -14.44 5.25
CA GLU A 151 26.78 -15.61 5.67
C GLU A 151 28.01 -15.82 4.77
N THR A 152 27.82 -15.64 3.46
CA THR A 152 28.93 -15.73 2.51
C THR A 152 29.99 -14.66 2.80
N ALA A 153 29.58 -13.41 3.07
CA ALA A 153 30.49 -12.32 3.44
C ALA A 153 31.23 -12.59 4.76
N ILE A 154 30.56 -13.20 5.74
CA ILE A 154 31.16 -13.57 7.02
C ILE A 154 32.25 -14.64 6.86
N PHE A 155 32.02 -15.61 5.97
CA PHE A 155 32.89 -16.77 5.80
C PHE A 155 33.90 -16.64 4.64
N SER A 156 33.77 -15.64 3.77
CA SER A 156 34.61 -15.45 2.58
C SER A 156 35.32 -14.11 2.62
N HIS A 157 36.63 -14.13 2.85
CA HIS A 157 37.47 -12.93 2.93
C HIS A 157 37.54 -12.13 1.60
N GLN A 158 37.21 -12.77 0.46
CA GLN A 158 37.22 -12.14 -0.86
C GLN A 158 36.10 -11.11 -1.07
N VAL A 159 35.04 -11.11 -0.25
CA VAL A 159 33.88 -10.20 -0.38
C VAL A 159 34.15 -8.83 0.27
N MET A 160 35.21 -8.70 1.08
CA MET A 160 35.48 -7.52 1.91
C MET A 160 36.39 -6.47 1.24
N GLN A 161 36.46 -6.43 -0.10
CA GLN A 161 37.22 -5.35 -0.76
C GLN A 161 36.53 -4.00 -0.54
N GLU A 162 37.33 -3.01 -0.13
CA GLU A 162 36.89 -1.64 0.08
C GLU A 162 36.41 -1.06 -1.26
N SER A 163 35.13 -0.71 -1.33
CA SER A 163 34.62 0.20 -2.34
C SER A 163 34.50 1.59 -1.73
N ASP A 164 34.95 2.63 -2.45
CA ASP A 164 34.77 4.03 -2.07
C ASP A 164 33.27 4.39 -2.03
N PHE A 165 32.61 4.09 -0.91
CA PHE A 165 31.24 4.49 -0.68
C PHE A 165 31.21 5.92 -0.18
N ASN A 166 30.63 6.82 -0.97
CA ASN A 166 30.48 8.21 -0.58
C ASN A 166 29.16 8.39 0.20
N LEU A 167 29.25 8.55 1.52
CA LEU A 167 28.15 8.87 2.44
C LEU A 167 27.36 10.14 2.03
N ASN A 168 27.94 11.04 1.22
CA ASN A 168 27.38 12.35 0.89
C ASN A 168 26.47 12.38 -0.35
N GLN A 169 25.91 11.25 -0.81
CA GLN A 169 25.01 11.27 -1.96
C GLN A 169 23.67 11.98 -1.64
N ASN A 170 23.60 13.28 -1.97
CA ASN A 170 22.39 14.06 -2.27
C ASN A 170 21.29 14.14 -1.19
N ASN A 171 21.65 14.30 0.09
CA ASN A 171 20.67 14.50 1.17
C ASN A 171 19.82 15.78 1.08
N ASN A 172 20.14 16.71 0.17
CA ASN A 172 19.44 17.99 0.03
C ASN A 172 18.58 18.09 -1.24
N ARG A 173 18.37 17.00 -1.97
CA ARG A 173 17.47 16.98 -3.14
C ARG A 173 16.05 16.70 -2.71
N ILE A 174 15.11 17.45 -3.27
CA ILE A 174 13.67 17.20 -3.16
C ILE A 174 13.35 15.75 -3.57
N SER A 175 12.50 15.08 -2.78
CA SER A 175 12.02 13.74 -3.14
C SER A 175 10.99 13.78 -4.26
N LEU A 176 10.83 12.68 -5.00
CA LEU A 176 9.80 12.55 -6.02
C LEU A 176 8.40 12.74 -5.42
N LEU A 177 8.15 12.19 -4.24
CA LEU A 177 6.87 12.37 -3.55
C LEU A 177 6.60 13.85 -3.23
N GLU A 178 7.60 14.59 -2.71
CA GLU A 178 7.47 16.03 -2.46
C GLU A 178 7.27 16.82 -3.77
N LEU A 179 7.99 16.47 -4.84
CA LEU A 179 7.79 17.08 -6.16
C LEU A 179 6.36 16.84 -6.67
N ILE A 180 5.84 15.63 -6.55
CA ILE A 180 4.46 15.29 -6.96
C ILE A 180 3.44 16.11 -6.18
N GLN A 181 3.64 16.33 -4.87
CA GLN A 181 2.78 17.21 -4.07
C GLN A 181 2.82 18.67 -4.58
N ILE A 182 3.99 19.16 -4.99
CA ILE A 182 4.11 20.49 -5.61
C ILE A 182 3.37 20.53 -6.95
N LEU A 183 3.53 19.51 -7.81
CA LEU A 183 2.84 19.44 -9.10
C LEU A 183 1.32 19.40 -8.94
N GLU A 184 0.81 18.60 -8.00
CA GLU A 184 -0.62 18.50 -7.68
C GLU A 184 -1.18 19.86 -7.23
N LYS A 185 -0.50 20.51 -6.28
CA LYS A 185 -0.91 21.82 -5.74
C LYS A 185 -0.96 22.92 -6.80
N HIS A 186 -0.09 22.83 -7.80
CA HIS A 186 0.05 23.82 -8.87
C HIS A 186 -0.44 23.34 -10.24
N ARG A 187 -1.21 22.24 -10.30
CA ARG A 187 -1.59 21.55 -11.54
C ARG A 187 -2.27 22.46 -12.57
N HIS A 188 -3.12 23.40 -12.12
CA HIS A 188 -3.83 24.34 -13.00
C HIS A 188 -2.92 25.41 -13.63
N SER A 189 -1.63 25.47 -13.25
CA SER A 189 -0.63 26.35 -13.84
C SER A 189 0.39 25.61 -14.71
N ILE A 190 0.19 24.30 -14.94
CA ILE A 190 1.13 23.45 -15.64
C ILE A 190 0.36 22.64 -16.68
N ILE A 191 0.82 22.66 -17.93
CA ILE A 191 0.32 21.78 -18.99
C ILE A 191 1.43 20.83 -19.43
N VAL A 192 1.06 19.58 -19.73
CA VAL A 192 1.97 18.48 -20.04
C VAL A 192 1.89 18.12 -21.51
N ASN A 193 3.03 17.89 -22.14
CA ASN A 193 3.11 17.39 -23.51
C ASN A 193 2.79 15.88 -23.53
N LEU A 194 1.65 15.51 -24.11
CA LEU A 194 1.18 14.13 -24.17
C LEU A 194 2.04 13.22 -25.04
N LYS A 195 2.52 13.73 -26.18
CA LYS A 195 3.36 12.96 -27.09
C LYS A 195 4.64 12.53 -26.37
N HIS A 196 5.31 13.48 -25.73
CA HIS A 196 6.50 13.22 -24.92
C HIS A 196 6.20 12.29 -23.74
N LEU A 197 5.08 12.46 -23.05
CA LEU A 197 4.67 11.57 -21.95
C LEU A 197 4.53 10.12 -22.43
N ARG A 198 3.88 9.89 -23.57
CA ARG A 198 3.68 8.54 -24.15
C ARG A 198 5.00 7.92 -24.61
N GLU A 199 5.86 8.69 -25.26
CA GLU A 199 7.18 8.23 -25.73
C GLU A 199 8.10 7.85 -24.56
N ASN A 200 7.97 8.50 -23.40
CA ASN A 200 8.78 8.24 -22.21
C ASN A 200 8.13 7.28 -21.20
N TYR A 201 6.91 6.81 -21.44
CA TYR A 201 6.18 5.95 -20.52
C TYR A 201 6.45 4.47 -20.77
N GLN A 202 6.72 3.72 -19.69
CA GLN A 202 6.83 2.26 -19.72
C GLN A 202 5.56 1.61 -19.17
N TYR A 203 4.85 0.85 -20.00
CA TYR A 203 3.57 0.23 -19.64
C TYR A 203 3.72 -0.88 -18.59
N GLN A 204 2.84 -0.88 -17.58
CA GLN A 204 2.95 -1.74 -16.38
C GLN A 204 1.78 -2.71 -16.15
N SER A 205 0.85 -2.82 -17.10
CA SER A 205 -0.31 -3.71 -16.98
C SER A 205 -0.50 -4.61 -18.20
N VAL A 206 -1.48 -5.51 -18.15
CA VAL A 206 -1.92 -6.23 -19.34
C VAL A 206 -2.68 -5.27 -20.24
N LYS A 207 -2.22 -5.10 -21.47
CA LYS A 207 -2.89 -4.28 -22.48
C LYS A 207 -4.30 -4.82 -22.67
N ARG A 208 -5.29 -3.92 -22.58
CA ARG A 208 -6.70 -4.24 -22.84
C ARG A 208 -7.17 -3.51 -24.09
N VAL A 209 -7.98 -4.19 -24.89
CA VAL A 209 -8.63 -3.64 -26.08
C VAL A 209 -10.13 -3.53 -25.82
N LYS A 210 -10.77 -2.48 -26.36
CA LYS A 210 -12.21 -2.25 -26.23
C LYS A 210 -12.97 -3.32 -27.04
N GLY A 211 -13.97 -3.94 -26.43
CA GLY A 211 -14.80 -4.98 -27.03
C GLY A 211 -15.05 -6.18 -26.13
N TYR A 212 -15.66 -7.21 -26.72
CA TYR A 212 -15.94 -8.52 -26.14
C TYR A 212 -15.48 -9.61 -27.10
N ARG A 213 -15.25 -10.83 -26.61
CA ARG A 213 -14.94 -11.98 -27.46
C ARG A 213 -16.19 -12.79 -27.70
N ASP A 214 -16.44 -13.17 -28.95
CA ASP A 214 -17.51 -14.11 -29.29
C ASP A 214 -17.14 -15.56 -28.89
N ALA A 215 -18.06 -16.51 -29.12
CA ALA A 215 -17.84 -17.93 -28.83
C ALA A 215 -16.66 -18.54 -29.60
N ASN A 216 -16.27 -17.92 -30.73
CA ASN A 216 -15.14 -18.34 -31.56
C ASN A 216 -13.84 -17.62 -31.18
N GLY A 217 -13.88 -16.75 -30.17
CA GLY A 217 -12.74 -15.97 -29.71
C GLY A 217 -12.48 -14.67 -30.47
N ASN A 218 -13.29 -14.30 -31.48
CA ASN A 218 -13.08 -13.07 -32.26
C ASN A 218 -13.45 -11.82 -31.45
N LEU A 219 -12.67 -10.75 -31.62
CA LEU A 219 -12.95 -9.46 -30.98
C LEU A 219 -14.10 -8.73 -31.69
N LEU A 220 -15.23 -8.61 -30.99
CA LEU A 220 -16.34 -7.75 -31.40
C LEU A 220 -16.16 -6.37 -30.77
N LYS A 221 -16.08 -5.35 -31.63
CA LYS A 221 -15.94 -3.95 -31.21
C LYS A 221 -17.26 -3.42 -30.65
N PRO A 222 -17.23 -2.52 -29.67
CA PRO A 222 -18.44 -1.82 -29.23
C PRO A 222 -19.06 -1.02 -30.38
N TRP A 223 -20.38 -0.84 -30.36
CA TRP A 223 -21.10 -0.08 -31.39
C TRP A 223 -20.82 1.44 -31.31
N LEU A 224 -20.22 1.90 -30.20
CA LEU A 224 -19.72 3.26 -30.00
C LEU A 224 -18.20 3.30 -29.84
N LYS A 225 -17.60 4.42 -30.24
CA LYS A 225 -16.21 4.79 -29.94
C LYS A 225 -16.15 6.24 -29.42
N THR A 226 -14.98 6.63 -28.91
CA THR A 226 -14.70 7.97 -28.38
C THR A 226 -13.77 8.72 -29.32
N GLU A 227 -14.03 9.99 -29.55
CA GLU A 227 -13.17 10.92 -30.27
C GLU A 227 -12.84 12.12 -29.40
N TYR A 228 -11.58 12.59 -29.42
CA TYR A 228 -11.19 13.80 -28.70
C TYR A 228 -11.82 15.04 -29.35
N ILE A 229 -12.24 15.98 -28.50
CA ILE A 229 -12.80 17.26 -28.98
C ILE A 229 -11.68 18.21 -29.41
N ASP A 230 -10.53 18.11 -28.75
CA ASP A 230 -9.35 18.91 -29.04
C ASP A 230 -8.29 18.10 -29.81
N GLU A 231 -7.60 18.77 -30.74
CA GLU A 231 -6.45 18.22 -31.48
C GLU A 231 -5.11 18.54 -30.78
N GLY A 232 -5.14 19.09 -29.56
CA GLY A 232 -3.95 19.55 -28.85
C GLY A 232 -3.05 18.41 -28.37
N ASP A 233 -1.74 18.62 -28.46
CA ASP A 233 -0.72 17.76 -27.84
C ASP A 233 -0.47 18.09 -26.36
N TYR A 234 -1.10 19.17 -25.86
CA TYR A 234 -0.96 19.66 -24.50
C TYR A 234 -2.27 19.53 -23.74
N VAL A 235 -2.16 19.06 -22.50
CA VAL A 235 -3.29 18.94 -21.57
C VAL A 235 -2.90 19.48 -20.21
N ASP A 236 -3.88 19.84 -19.40
CA ASP A 236 -3.65 20.19 -18.00
C ASP A 236 -2.90 19.07 -17.27
N MET A 237 -2.04 19.46 -16.34
CA MET A 237 -1.39 18.52 -15.43
C MET A 237 -2.47 17.68 -14.72
N GLY A 238 -2.32 16.37 -14.86
CA GLY A 238 -3.22 15.41 -14.24
C GLY A 238 -3.19 15.43 -12.72
N CYS A 239 -4.09 14.67 -12.11
CA CYS A 239 -4.07 14.44 -10.67
C CYS A 239 -3.20 13.20 -10.35
N PHE A 240 -2.49 13.22 -9.24
CA PHE A 240 -1.67 12.12 -8.79
C PHE A 240 -2.37 11.32 -7.69
N GLU A 241 -2.36 10.00 -7.82
CA GLU A 241 -2.92 9.07 -6.84
C GLU A 241 -1.85 8.11 -6.35
N ILE A 242 -1.63 8.08 -5.03
CA ILE A 242 -0.76 7.11 -4.36
C ILE A 242 -1.61 5.90 -4.00
N ASN A 243 -1.19 4.73 -4.45
CA ASN A 243 -1.92 3.50 -4.18
C ASN A 243 -2.00 3.20 -2.67
N ARG A 244 -3.10 2.59 -2.25
CA ARG A 244 -3.42 2.32 -0.84
C ARG A 244 -2.64 1.18 -0.22
N ASN A 245 -2.12 0.25 -1.02
CA ASN A 245 -1.39 -0.91 -0.51
C ASN A 245 -0.20 -1.36 -1.39
N THR A 246 0.21 -0.56 -2.38
CA THR A 246 1.47 -0.75 -3.11
C THR A 246 2.25 0.55 -3.16
N ALA A 247 3.58 0.47 -3.31
CA ALA A 247 4.40 1.64 -3.61
C ALA A 247 4.28 2.04 -5.09
N THR A 248 3.09 2.50 -5.46
CA THR A 248 2.73 2.91 -6.82
C THR A 248 2.17 4.32 -6.78
N ILE A 249 2.63 5.18 -7.70
CA ILE A 249 2.03 6.49 -7.95
C ILE A 249 1.53 6.52 -9.38
N ASN A 250 0.28 6.92 -9.53
CA ASN A 250 -0.42 7.04 -10.79
C ASN A 250 -0.68 8.51 -11.09
N MET A 251 -0.65 8.88 -12.37
CA MET A 251 -1.02 10.20 -12.88
C MET A 251 -2.24 10.03 -13.78
N LEU A 252 -3.36 10.63 -13.36
CA LEU A 252 -4.62 10.61 -14.06
C LEU A 252 -4.75 11.86 -14.93
N VAL A 253 -4.64 11.67 -16.25
CA VAL A 253 -4.83 12.73 -17.25
C VAL A 253 -6.25 12.68 -17.78
N THR A 254 -6.92 13.82 -17.78
CA THR A 254 -8.30 13.98 -18.28
C THR A 254 -8.33 14.68 -19.63
N ARG A 255 -9.16 14.21 -20.55
CA ARG A 255 -9.46 14.90 -21.81
C ARG A 255 -10.94 14.86 -22.12
N LYS A 256 -11.40 15.85 -22.88
CA LYS A 256 -12.79 15.90 -23.34
C LYS A 256 -12.95 15.08 -24.61
N VAL A 257 -14.01 14.28 -24.66
CA VAL A 257 -14.35 13.39 -25.76
C VAL A 257 -15.84 13.47 -26.09
N LYS A 258 -16.16 13.18 -27.34
CA LYS A 258 -17.52 12.92 -27.81
C LYS A 258 -17.69 11.43 -28.13
N LEU A 259 -18.93 10.95 -28.05
CA LEU A 259 -19.28 9.61 -28.52
C LEU A 259 -19.68 9.67 -29.99
N VAL A 260 -19.20 8.70 -30.77
CA VAL A 260 -19.60 8.50 -32.16
C VAL A 260 -19.90 7.03 -32.41
N LYS A 261 -20.79 6.72 -33.35
CA LYS A 261 -21.03 5.34 -33.78
C LYS A 261 -19.81 4.78 -34.51
N THR A 262 -19.51 3.52 -34.28
CA THR A 262 -18.36 2.85 -34.89
C THR A 262 -18.57 2.59 -36.39
N GLU A 263 -19.82 2.45 -36.85
CA GLU A 263 -20.16 2.10 -38.23
C GLU A 263 -20.03 3.28 -39.20
N ASP A 264 -20.56 4.45 -38.84
CA ASP A 264 -20.72 5.61 -39.72
C ASP A 264 -20.12 6.91 -39.16
N GLU A 265 -19.44 6.83 -38.01
CA GLU A 265 -18.82 7.96 -37.30
C GLU A 265 -19.80 9.07 -36.90
N THR A 266 -21.11 8.78 -36.91
CA THR A 266 -22.13 9.76 -36.53
C THR A 266 -22.04 10.09 -35.04
N PRO A 267 -21.98 11.39 -34.65
CA PRO A 267 -21.96 11.78 -33.25
C PRO A 267 -23.25 11.44 -32.51
N VAL A 268 -23.11 10.96 -31.28
CA VAL A 268 -24.21 10.83 -30.34
C VAL A 268 -24.27 12.12 -29.52
N ILE A 269 -25.30 12.93 -29.78
CA ILE A 269 -25.44 14.26 -29.18
C ILE A 269 -26.15 14.19 -27.83
N GLU A 270 -27.12 13.29 -27.70
CA GLU A 270 -27.98 13.16 -26.52
C GLU A 270 -28.14 11.70 -26.13
N ILE A 271 -28.11 11.41 -24.83
CA ILE A 271 -28.34 10.10 -24.23
C ILE A 271 -29.18 10.32 -22.98
N ALA A 272 -30.33 9.65 -22.85
CA ALA A 272 -31.17 9.70 -21.66
C ALA A 272 -31.58 11.14 -21.23
N GLY A 273 -31.73 12.07 -22.17
CA GLY A 273 -32.02 13.48 -21.90
C GLY A 273 -30.80 14.35 -21.54
N LEU A 274 -29.57 13.80 -21.65
CA LEU A 274 -28.32 14.49 -21.34
C LEU A 274 -27.50 14.72 -22.60
N LEU A 275 -26.85 15.88 -22.69
CA LEU A 275 -25.86 16.14 -23.73
C LEU A 275 -24.62 15.26 -23.53
N ALA A 276 -24.21 14.55 -24.59
CA ALA A 276 -23.10 13.60 -24.61
C ALA A 276 -21.89 14.09 -25.43
N ASN A 277 -21.86 15.39 -25.71
CA ASN A 277 -20.87 16.03 -26.57
C ASN A 277 -19.58 16.47 -25.85
N ASP A 278 -19.53 16.44 -24.52
CA ASP A 278 -18.37 16.91 -23.71
C ASP A 278 -17.97 15.97 -22.56
N LEU A 279 -18.12 14.67 -22.79
CA LEU A 279 -17.77 13.61 -21.86
C LEU A 279 -16.28 13.61 -21.52
N THR A 280 -15.94 13.01 -20.37
CA THR A 280 -14.56 12.99 -19.89
C THR A 280 -13.93 11.61 -20.08
N SER A 281 -12.79 11.57 -20.76
CA SER A 281 -11.93 10.40 -20.86
C SER A 281 -10.76 10.52 -19.89
N TYR A 282 -10.45 9.40 -19.24
CA TYR A 282 -9.41 9.30 -18.23
C TYR A 282 -8.32 8.36 -18.71
N ASN A 283 -7.08 8.85 -18.76
CA ASN A 283 -5.89 8.07 -19.07
C ASN A 283 -4.99 8.02 -17.85
N ASN A 284 -4.75 6.81 -17.35
CA ASN A 284 -3.90 6.60 -16.18
C ASN A 284 -2.48 6.20 -16.60
N TYR A 285 -1.50 6.96 -16.15
CA TYR A 285 -0.08 6.72 -16.37
C TYR A 285 0.60 6.40 -15.04
N THR A 286 1.13 5.20 -14.90
CA THR A 286 1.89 4.83 -13.70
C THR A 286 3.24 5.55 -13.71
N VAL A 287 3.48 6.45 -12.77
CA VAL A 287 4.75 7.19 -12.61
C VAL A 287 5.77 6.30 -11.93
N VAL A 288 5.38 5.66 -10.83
CA VAL A 288 6.21 4.74 -10.04
C VAL A 288 5.44 3.45 -9.84
N SER A 289 6.10 2.30 -9.96
CA SER A 289 5.57 1.01 -9.52
C SER A 289 6.69 0.14 -8.95
N ASP A 290 6.46 -0.46 -7.78
CA ASP A 290 7.34 -1.48 -7.23
C ASP A 290 8.83 -1.04 -7.20
N ARG A 291 9.07 0.18 -6.67
CA ARG A 291 10.39 0.87 -6.58
C ARG A 291 10.99 1.37 -7.90
N GLN A 292 10.33 1.16 -9.04
CA GLN A 292 10.82 1.56 -10.35
C GLN A 292 10.07 2.77 -10.90
N LEU A 293 10.82 3.66 -11.55
CA LEU A 293 10.30 4.81 -12.26
C LEU A 293 9.91 4.41 -13.70
N ASN A 294 8.68 4.71 -14.09
CA ASN A 294 8.13 4.38 -15.40
C ASN A 294 8.00 5.61 -16.32
N ILE A 295 8.11 6.80 -15.76
CA ILE A 295 8.19 8.07 -16.48
C ILE A 295 9.46 8.78 -16.04
N LYS A 296 10.44 8.84 -16.93
CA LYS A 296 11.76 9.41 -16.63
C LYS A 296 11.75 10.93 -16.56
N SER A 297 10.93 11.57 -17.39
CA SER A 297 10.82 13.03 -17.42
C SER A 297 9.47 13.48 -17.95
N LEU A 298 9.09 14.70 -17.56
CA LEU A 298 7.89 15.37 -18.04
C LEU A 298 8.30 16.64 -18.79
N LYS A 299 7.83 16.78 -20.02
CA LYS A 299 7.93 18.03 -20.77
C LYS A 299 6.66 18.84 -20.49
N VAL A 300 6.84 20.06 -19.96
CA VAL A 300 5.76 20.90 -19.48
C VAL A 300 5.87 22.34 -19.96
N LYS A 301 4.75 23.06 -19.99
CA LYS A 301 4.73 24.54 -20.02
C LYS A 301 4.10 25.05 -18.74
N ILE A 302 4.61 26.17 -18.25
CA ILE A 302 4.21 26.75 -16.97
C ILE A 302 3.66 28.15 -17.21
N SER A 303 2.42 28.40 -16.81
CA SER A 303 1.75 29.70 -16.99
C SER A 303 1.97 30.66 -15.82
N SER A 304 2.41 30.15 -14.67
CA SER A 304 2.59 30.93 -13.44
C SER A 304 4.06 31.13 -13.10
N LYS A 305 4.50 32.40 -13.03
CA LYS A 305 5.84 32.78 -12.56
C LYS A 305 6.12 32.25 -11.15
N LYS A 306 5.14 32.29 -10.25
CA LYS A 306 5.28 31.76 -8.87
C LYS A 306 5.60 30.26 -8.86
N THR A 307 4.93 29.50 -9.72
CA THR A 307 5.17 28.06 -9.86
C THR A 307 6.56 27.79 -10.45
N PHE A 308 6.95 28.56 -11.47
CA PHE A 308 8.30 28.49 -12.04
C PHE A 308 9.39 28.79 -11.00
N ASP A 309 9.27 29.90 -10.27
CA ASP A 309 10.26 30.32 -9.27
C ASP A 309 10.40 29.26 -8.16
N LEU A 310 9.29 28.63 -7.73
CA LEU A 310 9.30 27.53 -6.76
C LEU A 310 10.05 26.31 -7.29
N LEU A 311 9.73 25.83 -8.50
CA LEU A 311 10.38 24.68 -9.12
C LEU A 311 11.87 24.94 -9.39
N LYS A 312 12.21 26.17 -9.79
CA LYS A 312 13.60 26.62 -9.96
C LYS A 312 14.35 26.64 -8.62
N HIS A 313 13.77 27.21 -7.57
CA HIS A 313 14.35 27.22 -6.22
C HIS A 313 14.61 25.81 -5.68
N LYS A 314 13.74 24.85 -6.00
CA LYS A 314 13.90 23.43 -5.66
C LYS A 314 14.88 22.68 -6.57
N GLY A 315 15.52 23.36 -7.53
CA GLY A 315 16.50 22.77 -8.45
C GLY A 315 15.91 21.84 -9.51
N ILE A 316 14.58 21.89 -9.74
CA ILE A 316 13.87 21.04 -10.70
C ILE A 316 13.96 21.60 -12.12
N ILE A 317 13.97 22.93 -12.24
CA ILE A 317 14.08 23.63 -13.52
C ILE A 317 15.42 24.38 -13.57
N ALA A 318 16.19 24.13 -14.64
CA ALA A 318 17.50 24.75 -14.84
C ALA A 318 17.46 26.10 -15.58
N ALA A 319 16.29 26.55 -16.06
CA ALA A 319 16.15 27.76 -16.86
C ALA A 319 16.45 29.04 -16.06
N GLU A 320 17.15 30.00 -16.69
CA GLU A 320 17.55 31.25 -16.04
C GLU A 320 16.38 32.22 -15.80
N SER A 321 15.44 32.32 -16.74
CA SER A 321 14.32 33.25 -16.65
C SER A 321 12.99 32.56 -16.96
N PHE A 322 11.90 33.14 -16.44
CA PHE A 322 10.54 32.67 -16.70
C PHE A 322 10.08 33.12 -18.09
N ASP A 323 9.69 32.16 -18.91
CA ASP A 323 8.97 32.37 -20.18
C ASP A 323 7.78 31.39 -20.29
N PHE A 324 6.57 31.92 -20.45
CA PHE A 324 5.35 31.13 -20.56
C PHE A 324 5.21 30.40 -21.91
N ARG A 325 6.02 30.77 -22.91
CA ARG A 325 6.05 30.09 -24.23
C ARG A 325 7.02 28.92 -24.25
N SER A 326 8.05 28.97 -23.40
CA SER A 326 9.09 27.96 -23.31
C SER A 326 8.58 26.62 -22.78
N GLU A 327 9.19 25.55 -23.27
CA GLU A 327 9.02 24.19 -22.76
C GLU A 327 10.11 23.90 -21.73
N TYR A 328 9.72 23.36 -20.58
CA TYR A 328 10.61 22.95 -19.51
C TYR A 328 10.60 21.44 -19.36
N ILE A 329 11.76 20.86 -19.07
CA ILE A 329 11.88 19.42 -18.77
C ILE A 329 12.04 19.27 -17.26
N ILE A 330 11.10 18.56 -16.65
CA ILE A 330 11.18 18.09 -15.27
C ILE A 330 11.78 16.69 -15.32
N ASN A 331 13.04 16.55 -14.88
CA ASN A 331 13.69 15.25 -14.79
C ASN A 331 13.30 14.56 -13.48
N LEU A 332 12.73 13.35 -13.59
CA LEU A 332 12.35 12.52 -12.45
C LEU A 332 13.41 11.44 -12.16
N GLU A 333 14.36 11.21 -13.08
CA GLU A 333 15.46 10.28 -12.87
C GLU A 333 16.38 10.76 -11.73
N ASN A 334 16.87 9.79 -10.95
CA ASN A 334 17.80 10.01 -9.83
C ASN A 334 17.23 10.86 -8.69
N LEU A 335 15.93 11.19 -8.67
CA LEU A 335 15.28 11.71 -7.48
C LEU A 335 15.03 10.57 -6.49
N PRO A 336 15.31 10.76 -5.18
CA PRO A 336 14.89 9.79 -4.18
C PRO A 336 13.36 9.71 -4.18
N LEU A 337 12.80 8.49 -4.12
CA LEU A 337 11.34 8.32 -4.19
C LEU A 337 10.62 9.01 -3.03
N VAL A 338 11.21 8.93 -1.84
CA VAL A 338 10.70 9.49 -0.59
C VAL A 338 11.84 10.12 0.20
N SER A 339 11.49 11.05 1.09
CA SER A 339 12.42 11.52 2.12
C SER A 339 12.58 10.45 3.20
N LEU A 340 13.82 10.16 3.59
CA LEU A 340 14.13 9.14 4.61
C LEU A 340 13.94 9.64 6.05
N ASP A 341 13.85 10.96 6.25
CA ASP A 341 13.52 11.62 7.52
C ASP A 341 12.01 11.89 7.67
N GLY A 342 11.19 11.33 6.78
CA GLY A 342 9.74 11.51 6.79
C GLY A 342 9.13 11.10 8.12
N LYS A 343 8.33 11.99 8.72
CA LYS A 343 7.56 11.69 9.92
C LYS A 343 6.17 11.19 9.52
N TYR A 344 5.82 10.00 9.99
CA TYR A 344 4.52 9.38 9.71
C TYR A 344 3.63 9.46 10.95
N ARG A 345 2.33 9.62 10.72
CA ARG A 345 1.35 9.68 11.80
C ARG A 345 1.14 8.29 12.40
N ASN A 346 0.68 8.25 13.67
CA ASN A 346 0.27 7.00 14.30
C ASN A 346 -0.88 6.36 13.50
N ILE A 347 -0.79 5.03 13.35
CA ILE A 347 -1.78 4.19 12.67
C ILE A 347 -2.73 3.48 13.63
N ASP A 348 -2.54 3.65 14.94
CA ASP A 348 -3.37 3.01 15.95
C ASP A 348 -4.86 3.31 15.77
N GLY A 349 -5.70 2.29 15.93
CA GLY A 349 -7.15 2.36 15.79
C GLY A 349 -7.68 2.64 14.37
N LEU A 350 -6.83 3.04 13.40
CA LEU A 350 -7.26 3.38 12.05
C LEU A 350 -7.91 2.21 11.32
N PHE A 351 -7.41 1.00 11.55
CA PHE A 351 -8.00 -0.20 10.94
C PHE A 351 -9.47 -0.35 11.32
N ASN A 352 -9.79 -0.29 12.62
CA ASN A 352 -11.16 -0.46 13.11
C ASN A 352 -12.07 0.64 12.56
N GLN A 353 -11.63 1.90 12.62
CA GLN A 353 -12.37 3.02 12.05
C GLN A 353 -12.68 2.83 10.56
N LEU A 354 -11.66 2.47 9.76
CA LEU A 354 -11.85 2.19 8.33
C LEU A 354 -12.75 0.99 8.06
N ALA A 355 -12.63 -0.06 8.88
CA ALA A 355 -13.46 -1.25 8.74
C ALA A 355 -14.93 -0.92 9.01
N GLU A 356 -15.24 -0.21 10.09
CA GLU A 356 -16.60 0.22 10.42
C GLU A 356 -17.22 1.07 9.29
N ILE A 357 -16.49 2.08 8.80
CA ILE A 357 -16.95 2.92 7.70
C ILE A 357 -17.16 2.11 6.42
N LYS A 358 -16.22 1.22 6.07
CA LYS A 358 -16.32 0.39 4.87
C LYS A 358 -17.48 -0.60 4.94
N ILE A 359 -17.79 -1.12 6.13
CA ILE A 359 -18.97 -1.97 6.35
C ILE A 359 -20.23 -1.17 6.07
N LEU A 360 -20.39 0.01 6.69
CA LEU A 360 -21.56 0.86 6.49
C LEU A 360 -21.70 1.30 5.01
N ALA A 361 -20.61 1.77 4.39
CA ALA A 361 -20.59 2.14 2.98
C ALA A 361 -20.94 0.95 2.07
N SER A 362 -20.52 -0.28 2.41
CA SER A 362 -20.90 -1.48 1.66
C SER A 362 -22.38 -1.81 1.80
N ILE A 363 -22.99 -1.61 2.98
CA ILE A 363 -24.43 -1.79 3.19
C ILE A 363 -25.21 -0.79 2.34
N ILE A 364 -24.84 0.50 2.42
CA ILE A 364 -25.48 1.57 1.66
C ILE A 364 -25.36 1.31 0.15
N SER A 365 -24.16 0.96 -0.33
CA SER A 365 -23.92 0.65 -1.75
C SER A 365 -24.77 -0.53 -2.24
N ALA A 366 -25.05 -1.51 -1.37
CA ALA A 366 -25.88 -2.65 -1.72
C ALA A 366 -27.37 -2.29 -1.82
N HIS A 367 -27.84 -1.24 -1.15
CA HIS A 367 -29.19 -0.68 -1.32
C HIS A 367 -29.31 0.12 -2.62
N LEU A 368 -28.26 0.87 -2.98
CA LEU A 368 -28.27 1.80 -4.11
C LEU A 368 -27.99 1.14 -5.49
N LYS A 369 -27.82 -0.18 -5.56
CA LYS A 369 -27.26 -0.84 -6.76
C LYS A 369 -28.03 -0.60 -8.08
N GLN A 370 -29.31 -0.26 -8.02
CA GLN A 370 -30.15 0.11 -9.17
C GLN A 370 -31.03 1.34 -8.89
N GLU A 371 -30.69 2.09 -7.85
CA GLU A 371 -31.47 3.23 -7.39
C GLU A 371 -30.59 4.46 -7.53
N SER A 372 -31.16 5.54 -8.04
CA SER A 372 -30.48 6.83 -8.16
C SER A 372 -31.38 7.91 -7.58
N ASP A 373 -30.78 8.89 -6.92
CA ASP A 373 -31.46 10.11 -6.51
C ASP A 373 -31.60 11.12 -7.65
N THR A 374 -30.92 10.85 -8.77
CA THR A 374 -30.81 11.76 -9.91
C THR A 374 -31.54 11.22 -11.15
N PHE A 375 -31.45 9.92 -11.43
CA PHE A 375 -31.97 9.30 -12.65
C PHE A 375 -33.08 8.28 -12.37
N VAL A 376 -34.06 8.20 -13.28
CA VAL A 376 -35.06 7.12 -13.24
C VAL A 376 -34.46 5.82 -13.82
N PRO A 377 -35.02 4.63 -13.50
CA PRO A 377 -34.48 3.35 -13.98
C PRO A 377 -34.33 3.27 -15.51
N GLU A 378 -35.27 3.83 -16.26
CA GLU A 378 -35.23 3.86 -17.73
C GLU A 378 -34.02 4.65 -18.25
N GLN A 379 -33.67 5.76 -17.59
CA GLN A 379 -32.48 6.55 -17.91
C GLN A 379 -31.20 5.78 -17.57
N LEU A 380 -31.14 5.09 -16.44
CA LEU A 380 -29.98 4.27 -16.05
C LEU A 380 -29.73 3.13 -17.05
N ASP A 381 -30.80 2.47 -17.51
CA ASP A 381 -30.73 1.45 -18.54
C ASP A 381 -30.23 2.01 -19.87
N GLU A 382 -30.68 3.20 -20.25
CA GLU A 382 -30.22 3.88 -21.46
C GLU A 382 -28.75 4.29 -21.37
N LEU A 383 -28.31 4.90 -20.26
CA LEU A 383 -26.90 5.21 -20.00
C LEU A 383 -26.03 3.97 -20.13
N LYS A 384 -26.44 2.86 -19.52
CA LYS A 384 -25.72 1.58 -19.57
C LYS A 384 -25.62 1.02 -20.98
N LYS A 385 -26.67 1.12 -21.80
CA LYS A 385 -26.66 0.73 -23.23
C LYS A 385 -25.63 1.54 -24.04
N HIS A 386 -25.35 2.77 -23.62
CA HIS A 386 -24.36 3.67 -24.21
C HIS A 386 -23.01 3.66 -23.49
N TYR A 387 -22.75 2.66 -22.64
CA TYR A 387 -21.50 2.51 -21.90
C TYR A 387 -21.22 3.65 -20.91
N LEU A 388 -22.25 4.30 -20.37
CA LEU A 388 -22.12 5.31 -19.32
C LEU A 388 -22.55 4.73 -17.95
N SER A 389 -21.85 5.11 -16.88
CA SER A 389 -22.36 4.92 -15.52
C SER A 389 -23.33 6.04 -15.13
N GLU A 390 -23.98 5.89 -13.98
CA GLU A 390 -24.75 6.95 -13.31
C GLU A 390 -23.95 8.26 -13.18
N ASN A 391 -22.68 8.19 -12.79
CA ASN A 391 -21.78 9.35 -12.74
C ASN A 391 -21.25 9.82 -14.10
N LEU A 392 -21.84 9.35 -15.21
CA LEU A 392 -21.47 9.68 -16.59
C LEU A 392 -20.03 9.33 -16.98
N TYR A 393 -19.44 8.34 -16.32
CA TYR A 393 -18.13 7.80 -16.70
C TYR A 393 -18.26 6.79 -17.83
N LEU A 394 -17.32 6.85 -18.77
CA LEU A 394 -17.24 5.93 -19.90
C LEU A 394 -16.71 4.56 -19.47
N ASN A 395 -17.54 3.53 -19.62
CA ASN A 395 -17.32 2.14 -19.19
C ASN A 395 -17.43 1.16 -20.35
N PHE A 396 -16.58 1.34 -21.36
CA PHE A 396 -16.53 0.39 -22.47
C PHE A 396 -16.16 -1.02 -21.99
N PRO A 397 -16.79 -2.08 -22.53
CA PRO A 397 -16.31 -3.43 -22.31
C PRO A 397 -14.89 -3.55 -22.85
N THR A 398 -14.05 -4.30 -22.15
CA THR A 398 -12.66 -4.51 -22.56
C THR A 398 -12.27 -5.97 -22.38
N VAL A 399 -11.38 -6.46 -23.24
CA VAL A 399 -10.75 -7.78 -23.14
C VAL A 399 -9.23 -7.67 -23.16
N LYS A 400 -8.53 -8.69 -22.65
CA LYS A 400 -7.06 -8.74 -22.73
C LYS A 400 -6.66 -8.83 -24.21
N ALA A 401 -5.69 -8.00 -24.61
CA ALA A 401 -5.07 -8.08 -25.92
C ALA A 401 -4.37 -9.44 -26.07
N GLU A 402 -4.38 -10.00 -27.28
CA GLU A 402 -3.54 -11.15 -27.61
C GLU A 402 -2.07 -10.73 -27.60
N GLY A 403 -1.23 -11.60 -27.06
CA GLY A 403 0.19 -11.32 -26.91
C GLY A 403 0.87 -12.14 -25.82
N THR A 404 2.19 -12.06 -25.80
CA THR A 404 3.00 -12.64 -24.72
C THR A 404 2.82 -11.82 -23.44
N ILE A 405 2.29 -12.48 -22.42
CA ILE A 405 2.17 -11.96 -21.05
C ILE A 405 3.51 -12.21 -20.34
N ASP A 406 3.99 -11.19 -19.66
CA ASP A 406 5.08 -11.28 -18.71
C ASP A 406 4.53 -11.20 -17.28
N THR A 407 5.32 -11.62 -16.30
CA THR A 407 4.93 -11.57 -14.88
C THR A 407 5.90 -10.70 -14.10
N LYS A 408 5.37 -9.86 -13.22
CA LYS A 408 6.16 -9.15 -12.21
C LYS A 408 5.69 -9.49 -10.82
N VAL A 409 6.59 -9.35 -9.86
CA VAL A 409 6.25 -9.40 -8.44
C VAL A 409 5.88 -7.98 -7.99
N SER A 410 4.71 -7.82 -7.39
CA SER A 410 4.30 -6.61 -6.69
C SER A 410 4.25 -6.87 -5.20
N TYR A 411 4.67 -5.88 -4.40
CA TYR A 411 4.65 -5.96 -2.95
C TYR A 411 3.37 -5.33 -2.41
N LYS A 412 2.55 -6.11 -1.73
CA LYS A 412 1.36 -5.63 -1.01
C LYS A 412 1.75 -5.31 0.42
N ILE A 413 1.34 -4.12 0.88
CA ILE A 413 1.56 -3.62 2.23
C ILE A 413 0.18 -3.24 2.77
N ASP A 414 -0.37 -4.10 3.62
CA ASP A 414 -1.69 -3.91 4.22
C ASP A 414 -1.57 -3.55 5.69
N ILE A 415 -2.58 -2.81 6.17
CA ILE A 415 -2.75 -2.49 7.59
C ILE A 415 -3.94 -3.29 8.14
N GLY A 416 -3.72 -3.91 9.29
CA GLY A 416 -4.66 -4.77 10.00
C GLY A 416 -4.73 -4.49 11.49
N SER A 417 -5.50 -5.31 12.19
CA SER A 417 -5.54 -5.42 13.64
C SER A 417 -5.12 -6.83 14.07
N LYS A 418 -4.94 -7.04 15.38
CA LYS A 418 -4.65 -8.36 15.97
C LYS A 418 -5.75 -9.41 15.75
N ASP A 419 -6.95 -8.97 15.36
CA ASP A 419 -8.09 -9.85 15.10
C ASP A 419 -8.41 -10.03 13.61
N ILE A 420 -8.05 -9.05 12.76
CA ILE A 420 -8.36 -9.08 11.32
C ILE A 420 -7.18 -8.52 10.54
N LEU A 421 -6.59 -9.35 9.68
CA LEU A 421 -5.32 -9.05 9.00
C LEU A 421 -5.37 -7.85 8.05
N ASN A 422 -6.47 -7.67 7.32
CA ASN A 422 -6.68 -6.53 6.42
C ASN A 422 -8.16 -6.40 6.05
N LEU A 423 -8.52 -5.28 5.41
CA LEU A 423 -9.90 -4.97 5.01
C LEU A 423 -10.45 -5.87 3.89
N SER A 424 -9.63 -6.75 3.30
CA SER A 424 -10.09 -7.73 2.31
C SER A 424 -10.79 -8.94 2.96
N LYS A 425 -10.60 -9.15 4.27
CA LYS A 425 -11.24 -10.21 5.04
C LYS A 425 -12.74 -9.96 5.31
N LEU A 426 -13.17 -8.71 5.20
CA LEU A 426 -14.57 -8.32 5.39
C LEU A 426 -15.46 -8.96 4.33
N TYR A 427 -16.63 -9.44 4.74
CA TYR A 427 -17.63 -9.95 3.79
C TYR A 427 -18.27 -8.78 3.02
N SER A 428 -18.68 -9.03 1.78
CA SER A 428 -19.58 -8.07 1.09
C SER A 428 -20.94 -8.03 1.80
N ALA A 429 -21.64 -6.90 1.68
CA ALA A 429 -22.90 -6.70 2.37
C ALA A 429 -23.93 -7.83 2.14
N ASN A 430 -24.20 -8.18 0.88
CA ASN A 430 -25.13 -9.28 0.55
C ASN A 430 -24.64 -10.65 1.06
N LYS A 431 -23.32 -10.91 1.03
CA LYS A 431 -22.76 -12.17 1.54
C LYS A 431 -22.94 -12.29 3.06
N PHE A 432 -22.78 -11.19 3.79
CA PHE A 432 -23.03 -11.17 5.23
C PHE A 432 -24.51 -11.27 5.56
N LEU A 433 -25.37 -10.61 4.77
CA LEU A 433 -26.83 -10.70 4.87
C LEU A 433 -27.30 -12.16 4.78
N GLU A 434 -26.93 -12.88 3.70
CA GLU A 434 -27.26 -14.30 3.49
C GLU A 434 -26.73 -15.21 4.61
N ARG A 435 -25.56 -14.86 5.16
CA ARG A 435 -24.88 -15.64 6.20
C ARG A 435 -25.56 -15.50 7.56
N ARG A 436 -26.01 -14.30 7.96
CA ARG A 436 -26.44 -13.99 9.33
C ARG A 436 -27.93 -13.67 9.48
N TYR A 437 -28.65 -13.46 8.39
CA TYR A 437 -30.05 -13.03 8.42
C TYR A 437 -30.92 -13.87 7.49
N GLU A 438 -32.20 -13.93 7.83
CA GLU A 438 -33.27 -14.41 6.96
C GLU A 438 -34.06 -13.19 6.48
N VAL A 439 -34.25 -13.10 5.17
CA VAL A 439 -35.13 -12.10 4.56
C VAL A 439 -36.35 -12.84 4.05
N TYR A 440 -37.52 -12.31 4.34
CA TYR A 440 -38.78 -12.96 3.99
C TYR A 440 -39.85 -11.94 3.63
N ASP A 441 -40.80 -12.39 2.84
CA ASP A 441 -42.01 -11.64 2.50
C ASP A 441 -43.01 -11.75 3.65
N THR A 442 -43.47 -10.63 4.18
CA THR A 442 -44.41 -10.59 5.31
C THR A 442 -45.82 -10.99 4.94
N GLU A 443 -46.19 -10.92 3.66
CA GLU A 443 -47.51 -11.31 3.16
C GLU A 443 -47.56 -12.80 2.84
N THR A 444 -46.54 -13.33 2.17
CA THR A 444 -46.52 -14.75 1.75
C THR A 444 -45.81 -15.67 2.74
N GLY A 445 -44.95 -15.12 3.61
CA GLY A 445 -44.07 -15.88 4.50
C GLY A 445 -42.89 -16.56 3.80
N GLU A 446 -42.69 -16.34 2.49
CA GLU A 446 -41.60 -16.95 1.72
C GLU A 446 -40.24 -16.44 2.19
N ILE A 447 -39.31 -17.35 2.47
CA ILE A 447 -37.93 -17.03 2.85
C ILE A 447 -37.05 -17.05 1.59
N PHE A 448 -36.38 -15.93 1.30
CA PHE A 448 -35.52 -15.82 0.13
C PHE A 448 -34.19 -16.56 0.35
N SER A 449 -33.87 -17.49 -0.54
CA SER A 449 -32.65 -18.30 -0.45
C SER A 449 -31.36 -17.52 -0.73
N LYS A 450 -31.43 -16.43 -1.50
CA LYS A 450 -30.31 -15.53 -1.84
C LYS A 450 -30.74 -14.08 -1.66
N PRO A 451 -30.87 -13.62 -0.41
CA PRO A 451 -31.34 -12.27 -0.15
C PRO A 451 -30.35 -11.22 -0.63
N THR A 452 -30.87 -10.07 -1.06
CA THR A 452 -30.08 -8.91 -1.42
C THR A 452 -30.64 -7.67 -0.73
N PHE A 453 -29.78 -6.70 -0.41
CA PHE A 453 -30.21 -5.48 0.27
C PHE A 453 -31.19 -4.64 -0.55
N GLU A 454 -31.12 -4.69 -1.88
CA GLU A 454 -32.11 -4.08 -2.78
C GLU A 454 -33.55 -4.48 -2.43
N MET A 455 -33.76 -5.73 -2.01
CA MET A 455 -35.09 -6.23 -1.62
C MET A 455 -35.64 -5.54 -0.37
N THR A 456 -34.77 -5.10 0.55
CA THR A 456 -35.18 -4.53 1.84
C THR A 456 -35.78 -3.13 1.74
N LEU A 457 -35.75 -2.52 0.56
CA LEU A 457 -36.46 -1.27 0.26
C LEU A 457 -37.97 -1.45 0.03
N ARG A 458 -38.44 -2.70 -0.15
CA ARG A 458 -39.85 -3.01 -0.38
C ARG A 458 -40.60 -3.10 0.96
N GLU A 459 -41.82 -2.58 1.00
CA GLU A 459 -42.61 -2.49 2.24
C GLU A 459 -42.99 -3.86 2.83
N ASN A 460 -43.25 -4.84 1.97
CA ASN A 460 -43.62 -6.21 2.36
C ASN A 460 -42.43 -7.11 2.72
N ILE A 461 -41.21 -6.55 2.86
CA ILE A 461 -40.01 -7.33 3.18
C ILE A 461 -39.59 -7.09 4.63
N ALA A 462 -39.34 -8.17 5.35
CA ALA A 462 -38.81 -8.16 6.70
C ALA A 462 -37.51 -8.96 6.81
N VAL A 463 -36.70 -8.58 7.80
CA VAL A 463 -35.41 -9.20 8.09
C VAL A 463 -35.41 -9.63 9.55
N ARG A 464 -34.93 -10.85 9.80
CA ARG A 464 -34.71 -11.36 11.17
C ARG A 464 -33.38 -12.08 11.26
N GLN A 465 -32.89 -12.27 12.49
CA GLN A 465 -31.66 -13.00 12.72
C GLN A 465 -31.81 -14.47 12.33
N LYS A 466 -30.82 -15.00 11.60
CA LYS A 466 -30.78 -16.41 11.23
C LYS A 466 -30.24 -17.23 12.40
N PRO A 467 -30.92 -18.33 12.78
CA PRO A 467 -30.38 -19.24 13.80
C PRO A 467 -29.04 -19.81 13.33
N LEU A 468 -28.07 -19.84 14.24
CA LEU A 468 -26.74 -20.37 13.96
C LEU A 468 -26.81 -21.88 13.74
N SER A 469 -26.31 -22.36 12.60
CA SER A 469 -26.13 -23.80 12.43
C SER A 469 -24.97 -24.27 13.31
N PRO A 470 -25.01 -25.50 13.85
CA PRO A 470 -23.91 -26.05 14.65
C PRO A 470 -22.55 -26.10 13.92
N ARG A 471 -22.56 -26.04 12.58
CA ARG A 471 -21.35 -26.05 11.74
C ARG A 471 -20.77 -24.66 11.48
N MET A 472 -21.51 -23.59 11.79
CA MET A 472 -21.08 -22.23 11.47
C MET A 472 -20.12 -21.71 12.56
N LYS A 473 -18.84 -21.53 12.21
CA LYS A 473 -17.88 -20.84 13.06
C LYS A 473 -18.11 -19.33 12.96
N VAL A 474 -18.37 -18.68 14.10
CA VAL A 474 -18.38 -17.22 14.25
C VAL A 474 -16.92 -16.74 14.36
N THR A 475 -16.56 -15.77 13.55
CA THR A 475 -15.21 -15.21 13.47
C THR A 475 -15.17 -13.78 14.00
N LYS A 476 -13.97 -13.22 14.21
CA LYS A 476 -13.81 -11.79 14.56
C LYS A 476 -14.37 -10.83 13.52
N VAL A 477 -14.38 -11.24 12.25
CA VAL A 477 -15.08 -10.49 11.18
C VAL A 477 -16.58 -10.47 11.43
N ASP A 478 -17.17 -11.61 11.85
CA ASP A 478 -18.60 -11.67 12.19
C ASP A 478 -18.93 -10.80 13.42
N GLU A 479 -18.06 -10.80 14.44
CA GLU A 479 -18.21 -9.98 15.65
C GLU A 479 -18.13 -8.47 15.36
N LEU A 480 -17.28 -8.05 14.42
CA LEU A 480 -17.18 -6.65 13.99
C LEU A 480 -18.38 -6.21 13.15
N MET A 481 -18.80 -7.03 12.18
CA MET A 481 -19.84 -6.66 11.23
C MET A 481 -21.24 -6.71 11.85
N LYS A 482 -21.53 -7.70 12.70
CA LYS A 482 -22.89 -7.96 13.20
C LYS A 482 -23.54 -6.75 13.90
N PRO A 483 -22.88 -6.05 14.85
CA PRO A 483 -23.49 -4.91 15.53
C PRO A 483 -23.90 -3.78 14.58
N ILE A 484 -23.10 -3.51 13.55
CA ILE A 484 -23.39 -2.47 12.54
C ILE A 484 -24.60 -2.88 11.69
N PHE A 485 -24.69 -4.16 11.31
CA PHE A 485 -25.84 -4.68 10.58
C PHE A 485 -27.11 -4.69 11.43
N ASP A 486 -27.03 -5.13 12.68
CA ASP A 486 -28.19 -5.18 13.57
C ASP A 486 -28.75 -3.78 13.81
N ASP A 487 -27.86 -2.79 13.99
CA ASP A 487 -28.23 -1.39 14.15
C ASP A 487 -28.83 -0.83 12.85
N PHE A 488 -28.14 -1.00 11.72
CA PHE A 488 -28.63 -0.54 10.42
C PHE A 488 -29.99 -1.15 10.05
N LEU A 489 -30.19 -2.45 10.30
CA LEU A 489 -31.43 -3.17 10.00
C LEU A 489 -32.56 -2.88 11.01
N GLY A 490 -32.29 -2.15 12.08
CA GLY A 490 -33.26 -1.88 13.15
C GLY A 490 -33.62 -3.11 13.98
N ILE A 491 -32.74 -4.12 14.02
CA ILE A 491 -32.91 -5.34 14.83
C ILE A 491 -32.48 -5.08 16.27
N ASP A 492 -31.39 -4.32 16.48
CA ASP A 492 -30.89 -3.92 17.78
C ASP A 492 -30.31 -2.51 17.69
N ASN A 493 -30.91 -1.54 18.40
CA ASN A 493 -30.49 -0.14 18.38
C ASN A 493 -29.32 0.07 19.34
N ASN A 494 -28.13 -0.34 18.91
CA ASN A 494 -26.89 -0.26 19.69
C ASN A 494 -26.07 1.01 19.38
N GLY A 495 -26.55 1.87 18.47
CA GLY A 495 -25.95 3.17 18.17
C GLY A 495 -24.65 3.11 17.37
N LYS A 496 -24.26 1.96 16.84
CA LYS A 496 -23.03 1.81 16.04
C LYS A 496 -23.04 2.63 14.76
N VAL A 497 -24.14 2.65 14.02
CA VAL A 497 -24.28 3.46 12.80
C VAL A 497 -24.16 4.94 13.15
N ALA A 498 -24.84 5.40 14.21
CA ALA A 498 -24.74 6.78 14.67
C ALA A 498 -23.28 7.14 15.03
N GLY A 499 -22.59 6.29 15.79
CA GLY A 499 -21.17 6.50 16.15
C GLY A 499 -20.23 6.53 14.94
N ILE A 500 -20.50 5.74 13.88
CA ILE A 500 -19.72 5.81 12.63
C ILE A 500 -19.94 7.15 11.91
N LEU A 501 -21.18 7.66 11.95
CA LEU A 501 -21.52 8.92 11.30
C LEU A 501 -21.01 10.13 12.07
N GLU A 502 -20.75 10.01 13.37
CA GLU A 502 -20.08 11.06 14.16
C GLU A 502 -18.66 11.37 13.66
N TYR A 503 -17.98 10.43 12.98
CA TYR A 503 -16.70 10.71 12.31
C TYR A 503 -16.80 11.82 11.25
N LEU A 504 -18.01 12.07 10.73
CA LEU A 504 -18.28 13.07 9.71
C LEU A 504 -18.60 14.41 10.38
N GLU A 505 -17.56 15.21 10.68
CA GLU A 505 -17.64 16.48 11.43
C GLU A 505 -18.66 17.52 10.90
N ASN A 506 -19.22 17.35 9.68
CA ASN A 506 -20.03 18.37 8.99
C ASN A 506 -21.42 17.91 8.49
N LEU A 507 -22.03 16.86 9.05
CA LEU A 507 -23.45 16.60 8.78
C LEU A 507 -24.33 17.64 9.50
N SER A 508 -25.27 18.27 8.79
CA SER A 508 -26.20 19.23 9.40
C SER A 508 -27.04 18.55 10.50
N PRO A 509 -27.47 19.27 11.55
CA PRO A 509 -28.24 18.68 12.66
C PRO A 509 -29.48 17.91 12.22
N ALA A 510 -30.23 18.43 11.24
CA ALA A 510 -31.40 17.75 10.66
C ALA A 510 -31.04 16.45 9.89
N ARG A 511 -29.85 16.39 9.29
CA ARG A 511 -29.35 15.16 8.64
C ARG A 511 -28.82 14.17 9.67
N LYS A 512 -28.15 14.65 10.73
CA LYS A 512 -27.78 13.82 11.88
C LYS A 512 -29.04 13.20 12.51
N GLU A 513 -30.12 13.94 12.70
CA GLU A 513 -31.40 13.38 13.19
C GLU A 513 -32.01 12.34 12.22
N ALA A 514 -32.01 12.58 10.91
CA ALA A 514 -32.50 11.61 9.92
C ALA A 514 -31.65 10.32 9.86
N LEU A 515 -30.38 10.40 10.24
CA LEU A 515 -29.40 9.32 10.25
C LEU A 515 -29.24 8.62 11.62
N ASN A 516 -29.53 9.32 12.72
CA ASN A 516 -29.40 8.84 14.11
C ASN A 516 -30.55 7.91 14.53
N SER A 517 -31.53 7.71 13.65
CA SER A 517 -32.53 6.66 13.83
C SER A 517 -32.43 5.69 12.64
N PRO A 518 -31.87 4.49 12.81
CA PRO A 518 -31.93 3.46 11.77
C PRO A 518 -33.38 3.17 11.32
N HIS A 519 -34.34 3.42 12.22
CA HIS A 519 -35.78 3.36 11.96
C HIS A 519 -36.29 4.42 10.95
N SER A 520 -35.62 5.57 10.79
CA SER A 520 -35.94 6.57 9.75
C SER A 520 -35.28 6.27 8.40
N LEU A 521 -34.11 5.62 8.39
CA LEU A 521 -33.44 5.16 7.16
C LEU A 521 -34.19 4.00 6.49
N LEU A 522 -34.70 3.04 7.26
CA LEU A 522 -35.51 1.93 6.74
C LEU A 522 -37.02 2.22 6.76
N GLY A 523 -37.49 3.18 7.56
CA GLY A 523 -38.87 3.67 7.58
C GLY A 523 -39.89 2.59 7.91
N LYS A 524 -39.78 1.94 9.09
CA LYS A 524 -40.87 1.13 9.65
C LYS A 524 -41.57 1.93 10.75
N GLY A 525 -42.40 2.89 10.35
CA GLY A 525 -43.23 3.71 11.24
C GLY A 525 -44.11 4.70 10.47
N ALA A 526 -45.27 5.05 11.05
CA ALA A 526 -46.18 6.05 10.51
C ALA A 526 -45.49 7.45 10.59
N GLY A 527 -44.89 7.88 9.48
CA GLY A 527 -44.07 9.10 9.39
C GLY A 527 -42.69 8.92 8.74
N GLY A 528 -42.38 7.74 8.16
CA GLY A 528 -41.10 7.50 7.49
C GLY A 528 -40.91 8.32 6.19
N LEU A 529 -39.64 8.58 5.86
CA LEU A 529 -39.23 9.24 4.61
C LEU A 529 -39.73 8.46 3.38
N GLY A 530 -40.11 9.19 2.32
CA GLY A 530 -40.45 8.58 1.04
C GLY A 530 -39.25 7.83 0.42
N LYS A 531 -39.50 6.86 -0.47
CA LYS A 531 -38.43 6.07 -1.12
C LYS A 531 -37.31 6.95 -1.70
N GLN A 532 -37.67 8.04 -2.38
CA GLN A 532 -36.72 8.97 -3.00
C GLN A 532 -35.88 9.76 -1.98
N GLU A 533 -36.50 10.21 -0.89
CA GLU A 533 -35.76 10.91 0.18
C GLU A 533 -34.76 9.98 0.87
N LYS A 534 -35.12 8.69 1.03
CA LYS A 534 -34.19 7.67 1.53
C LYS A 534 -33.00 7.46 0.60
N ILE A 535 -33.26 7.32 -0.70
CA ILE A 535 -32.18 7.15 -1.71
C ILE A 535 -31.24 8.36 -1.66
N ALA A 536 -31.77 9.59 -1.68
CA ALA A 536 -30.96 10.80 -1.59
C ALA A 536 -30.13 10.87 -0.30
N ALA A 537 -30.71 10.51 0.86
CA ALA A 537 -29.99 10.49 2.13
C ALA A 537 -28.86 9.45 2.15
N LEU A 538 -29.11 8.25 1.61
CA LEU A 538 -28.14 7.17 1.48
C LEU A 538 -27.00 7.55 0.53
N THR A 539 -27.32 8.13 -0.63
CA THR A 539 -26.33 8.61 -1.61
C THR A 539 -25.42 9.67 -0.99
N ALA A 540 -25.99 10.71 -0.37
CA ALA A 540 -25.21 11.77 0.27
C ALA A 540 -24.31 11.23 1.40
N THR A 541 -24.81 10.28 2.18
CA THR A 541 -24.04 9.64 3.27
C THR A 541 -22.88 8.83 2.70
N LYS A 542 -23.12 8.03 1.66
CA LYS A 542 -22.07 7.25 0.99
C LYS A 542 -20.94 8.14 0.48
N VAL A 543 -21.28 9.26 -0.19
CA VAL A 543 -20.28 10.21 -0.69
C VAL A 543 -19.39 10.72 0.45
N LYS A 544 -19.99 11.09 1.59
CA LYS A 544 -19.23 11.58 2.76
C LYS A 544 -18.35 10.51 3.40
N LEU A 545 -18.83 9.27 3.48
CA LEU A 545 -18.04 8.13 3.96
C LEU A 545 -16.84 7.87 3.03
N ASP A 546 -17.06 7.85 1.72
CA ASP A 546 -16.02 7.65 0.71
C ASP A 546 -14.97 8.78 0.78
N GLU A 547 -15.38 10.05 0.85
CA GLU A 547 -14.49 11.21 1.02
C GLU A 547 -13.61 11.10 2.28
N TYR A 548 -14.21 10.68 3.40
CA TYR A 548 -13.49 10.53 4.66
C TYR A 548 -12.50 9.36 4.63
N VAL A 549 -12.86 8.25 3.98
CA VAL A 549 -11.95 7.12 3.72
C VAL A 549 -10.77 7.58 2.87
N GLU A 550 -11.00 8.32 1.78
CA GLU A 550 -9.92 8.86 0.95
C GLU A 550 -8.99 9.76 1.76
N LYS A 551 -9.53 10.63 2.61
CA LYS A 551 -8.74 11.48 3.49
C LYS A 551 -7.81 10.68 4.41
N ILE A 552 -8.30 9.61 5.04
CA ILE A 552 -7.47 8.75 5.88
C ILE A 552 -6.35 8.11 5.05
N TYR A 553 -6.67 7.59 3.87
CA TYR A 553 -5.66 6.97 3.00
C TYR A 553 -4.60 7.98 2.55
N GLN A 554 -5.01 9.14 2.03
CA GLN A 554 -4.12 10.19 1.54
C GLN A 554 -3.22 10.75 2.64
N ASP A 555 -3.78 10.99 3.84
CA ASP A 555 -3.06 11.68 4.92
C ASP A 555 -2.21 10.74 5.79
N LYS A 556 -2.58 9.47 5.92
CA LYS A 556 -2.00 8.57 6.93
C LYS A 556 -1.42 7.28 6.33
N ILE A 557 -2.15 6.60 5.44
CA ILE A 557 -1.81 5.22 5.04
C ILE A 557 -0.98 5.16 3.76
N SER A 558 -1.44 5.77 2.67
CA SER A 558 -0.77 5.68 1.37
C SER A 558 0.67 6.22 1.39
N PRO A 559 0.98 7.33 2.09
CA PRO A 559 2.38 7.78 2.23
C PRO A 559 3.26 6.75 2.97
N LEU A 560 2.74 6.13 4.04
CA LEU A 560 3.45 5.10 4.80
C LEU A 560 3.71 3.85 3.95
N VAL A 561 2.68 3.37 3.25
CA VAL A 561 2.76 2.26 2.31
C VAL A 561 3.80 2.54 1.23
N PHE A 562 3.77 3.74 0.66
CA PHE A 562 4.71 4.15 -0.37
C PHE A 562 6.15 4.21 0.17
N TYR A 563 6.36 4.70 1.39
CA TYR A 563 7.66 4.71 2.06
C TYR A 563 8.21 3.30 2.27
N ILE A 564 7.43 2.42 2.90
CA ILE A 564 7.83 1.05 3.20
C ILE A 564 8.18 0.33 1.89
N GLY A 565 7.31 0.43 0.88
CA GLY A 565 7.55 -0.23 -0.41
C GLY A 565 8.76 0.33 -1.16
N SER A 566 9.04 1.63 -1.03
CA SER A 566 10.16 2.31 -1.72
C SER A 566 11.52 2.08 -1.07
N THR A 567 11.56 2.08 0.27
CA THR A 567 12.81 2.03 1.06
C THR A 567 13.13 0.63 1.55
N GLY A 568 12.11 -0.20 1.70
CA GLY A 568 12.22 -1.46 2.39
C GLY A 568 12.30 -1.33 3.91
N LEU A 569 11.99 -0.18 4.51
CA LEU A 569 12.12 0.06 5.94
C LEU A 569 10.78 0.43 6.54
N LEU A 570 10.59 0.14 7.83
CA LEU A 570 9.63 0.90 8.62
C LEU A 570 10.20 2.31 8.86
N PRO A 571 9.38 3.37 8.90
CA PRO A 571 9.88 4.69 9.25
C PRO A 571 10.53 4.71 10.64
N ASP A 572 11.53 5.57 10.82
CA ASP A 572 12.13 5.78 12.13
C ASP A 572 11.08 6.25 13.14
N GLY A 573 11.03 5.61 14.30
CA GLY A 573 10.00 5.83 15.33
C GLY A 573 8.81 4.85 15.26
N MET A 574 8.66 4.08 14.18
CA MET A 574 7.79 2.90 14.14
C MET A 574 8.62 1.66 14.48
N GLU A 575 8.59 1.26 15.74
CA GLU A 575 9.27 0.04 16.19
C GLU A 575 8.35 -1.17 16.02
N GLY A 576 8.90 -2.25 15.46
CA GLY A 576 8.20 -3.53 15.31
C GLY A 576 9.19 -4.63 14.97
N LYS A 577 9.06 -5.79 15.64
CA LYS A 577 9.84 -6.98 15.28
C LYS A 577 9.18 -7.67 14.10
N ALA A 578 10.00 -8.00 13.11
CA ALA A 578 9.56 -8.77 11.96
C ALA A 578 9.20 -10.20 12.38
N MET A 579 8.03 -10.68 11.96
CA MET A 579 7.50 -12.00 12.29
C MET A 579 6.99 -12.71 11.03
N SER A 580 7.14 -14.02 10.98
CA SER A 580 6.48 -14.85 9.97
C SER A 580 4.99 -15.03 10.27
N ALA A 581 4.21 -15.47 9.28
CA ALA A 581 2.80 -15.82 9.48
C ALA A 581 2.60 -16.85 10.61
N ILE A 582 3.51 -17.81 10.77
CA ILE A 582 3.44 -18.84 11.82
C ILE A 582 3.62 -18.21 13.21
N GLN A 583 4.62 -17.35 13.35
CA GLN A 583 4.88 -16.64 14.61
C GLN A 583 3.71 -15.72 14.97
N LEU A 584 3.20 -14.97 13.99
CA LEU A 584 2.05 -14.09 14.20
C LEU A 584 0.79 -14.89 14.56
N ALA A 585 0.51 -16.00 13.89
CA ALA A 585 -0.64 -16.86 14.19
C ALA A 585 -0.59 -17.44 15.62
N ALA A 586 0.61 -17.69 16.16
CA ALA A 586 0.77 -18.13 17.55
C ALA A 586 0.42 -17.02 18.56
N LEU A 587 0.72 -15.76 18.23
CA LEU A 587 0.40 -14.60 19.08
C LEU A 587 -1.06 -14.14 18.92
N CYS A 588 -1.58 -14.21 17.69
CA CYS A 588 -2.89 -13.74 17.28
C CYS A 588 -3.67 -14.88 16.60
N PRO A 589 -4.24 -15.83 17.37
CA PRO A 589 -4.84 -17.05 16.83
C PRO A 589 -6.13 -16.84 16.03
N ASN A 590 -6.71 -15.65 16.06
CA ASN A 590 -7.92 -15.30 15.31
C ASN A 590 -7.66 -14.95 13.85
N LEU A 591 -6.39 -14.70 13.48
CA LEU A 591 -6.02 -14.29 12.14
C LEU A 591 -6.18 -15.40 11.11
N SER A 592 -6.52 -15.01 9.88
CA SER A 592 -6.64 -15.92 8.74
C SER A 592 -5.77 -15.45 7.58
N PHE A 593 -4.93 -16.35 7.08
CA PHE A 593 -3.96 -16.09 6.04
C PHE A 593 -4.38 -16.79 4.74
N SER A 594 -4.32 -16.06 3.63
CA SER A 594 -4.35 -16.60 2.27
C SER A 594 -2.99 -17.19 1.92
N LYS A 595 -2.89 -17.81 0.73
CA LYS A 595 -1.63 -18.39 0.25
C LYS A 595 -0.51 -17.35 0.22
N ASP A 596 -0.75 -16.21 -0.43
CA ASP A 596 0.25 -15.14 -0.59
C ASP A 596 0.64 -14.56 0.80
N GLU A 597 -0.33 -14.34 1.69
CA GLU A 597 -0.06 -13.82 3.04
C GLU A 597 0.68 -14.83 3.93
N SER A 598 0.54 -16.13 3.71
CA SER A 598 1.24 -17.16 4.51
C SER A 598 2.76 -17.13 4.33
N GLU A 599 3.21 -16.57 3.20
CA GLU A 599 4.63 -16.34 2.88
C GLU A 599 5.07 -14.90 3.19
N GLY A 600 4.19 -14.11 3.83
CA GLY A 600 4.42 -12.71 4.18
C GLY A 600 5.25 -12.48 5.44
N LEU A 601 5.65 -11.22 5.61
CA LEU A 601 6.35 -10.67 6.76
C LEU A 601 5.42 -9.70 7.49
N PHE A 602 5.39 -9.76 8.81
CA PHE A 602 4.44 -9.00 9.62
C PHE A 602 5.14 -8.23 10.74
N PHE A 603 4.58 -7.08 11.08
CA PHE A 603 5.06 -6.20 12.15
C PHE A 603 3.88 -5.82 13.03
N GLU A 604 4.07 -5.93 14.35
CA GLU A 604 3.19 -5.31 15.32
C GLU A 604 3.71 -3.90 15.60
N VAL A 605 2.88 -2.89 15.34
CA VAL A 605 3.18 -1.48 15.57
C VAL A 605 2.01 -0.89 16.35
N GLY A 606 2.23 -0.69 17.66
CA GLY A 606 1.16 -0.27 18.57
C GLY A 606 0.03 -1.30 18.67
N ASP A 607 -1.20 -0.91 18.37
CA ASP A 607 -2.37 -1.81 18.31
C ASP A 607 -2.60 -2.44 16.93
N SER A 608 -1.81 -2.01 15.96
CA SER A 608 -1.99 -2.30 14.54
C SER A 608 -0.97 -3.31 14.03
N LEU A 609 -1.34 -3.99 12.94
CA LEU A 609 -0.46 -4.89 12.21
C LEU A 609 -0.13 -4.31 10.84
N ILE A 610 1.13 -4.38 10.44
CA ILE A 610 1.56 -4.13 9.06
C ILE A 610 1.95 -5.47 8.45
N GLY A 611 1.27 -5.88 7.39
CA GLY A 611 1.57 -7.10 6.64
C GLY A 611 2.19 -6.77 5.29
N ILE A 612 3.30 -7.43 4.96
CA ILE A 612 4.03 -7.26 3.70
C ILE A 612 4.15 -8.62 3.00
N TYR A 613 3.63 -8.74 1.78
CA TYR A 613 3.67 -10.00 1.04
C TYR A 613 3.72 -9.79 -0.47
N GLU A 614 4.19 -10.81 -1.19
CA GLU A 614 4.34 -10.77 -2.64
C GLU A 614 3.05 -11.18 -3.33
N LYS A 615 2.78 -10.55 -4.47
CA LYS A 615 1.73 -10.98 -5.39
C LYS A 615 2.25 -10.93 -6.82
N VAL A 616 2.08 -12.04 -7.53
CA VAL A 616 2.42 -12.10 -8.96
C VAL A 616 1.35 -11.37 -9.78
N GLU A 617 1.77 -10.35 -10.52
CA GLU A 617 0.95 -9.57 -11.43
C GLU A 617 1.36 -9.82 -12.89
N CYS A 618 0.39 -9.79 -13.79
CA CYS A 618 0.63 -9.95 -15.23
C CYS A 618 0.79 -8.59 -15.93
N LEU A 619 1.71 -8.50 -16.88
CA LEU A 619 1.87 -7.34 -17.76
C LEU A 619 2.09 -7.75 -19.23
N SER A 620 1.86 -6.85 -20.17
CA SER A 620 2.14 -7.08 -21.59
C SER A 620 3.58 -6.73 -21.96
N ARG A 621 4.25 -7.55 -22.79
CA ARG A 621 5.61 -7.22 -23.28
C ARG A 621 5.66 -5.91 -24.09
N LYS A 622 6.82 -5.23 -24.02
CA LYS A 622 7.08 -3.91 -24.62
C LYS A 622 6.71 -3.78 -26.11
N SER A 623 6.83 -4.85 -26.92
CA SER A 623 6.50 -4.81 -28.36
C SER A 623 5.02 -4.54 -28.66
N LEU A 624 4.12 -4.72 -27.67
CA LEU A 624 2.70 -4.40 -27.78
C LEU A 624 2.34 -3.03 -27.17
N ALA A 625 3.24 -2.46 -26.35
CA ALA A 625 3.01 -1.22 -25.60
C ALA A 625 3.27 0.05 -26.44
N SER A 626 4.06 -0.04 -27.51
CA SER A 626 4.46 1.09 -28.38
C SER A 626 3.42 1.51 -29.42
N VAL A 627 2.20 0.97 -29.37
CA VAL A 627 1.10 1.36 -30.27
C VAL A 627 -0.09 1.73 -29.40
N GLY A 628 -0.22 3.02 -29.09
CA GLY A 628 -1.29 3.61 -28.27
C GLY A 628 -1.77 4.91 -28.86
#